data_AF-A0A7C5C382-F1
#
_entry.id   AF-A0A7C5C382-F1
#
_cell.length_a   1.000
_cell.length_b   1.000
_cell.length_c   1.000
_cell.angle_alpha   90.00
_cell.angle_beta   90.00
_cell.angle_gamma   90.00
#
_symmetry.space_group_name_H-M   'P 1'
#
loop_
_entity.id
_entity.type
_entity.pdbx_description
1 polymer ?
#
loop_
_entity_poly.entity_id
_entity_poly.type
_entity_poly.pdbx_seq_one_letter_code
_entity_poly.pdbx_strand_id
1 'polypeptide(L)'
;MNTPFAIKAELAHKIVRDIKTASDADANVIGERGIIIASYDPNRIGTVHEGGRKIMDGEVDEIAITEAMARELKGVRPGYNGVIKFEGRRIAVIGISGDPERVKPLQKMAEIAVQEEIHREVELQRERELLQEMEGQIVDIAERMKVLSLNGSIQAAKLGEKGRSFKIVVGEMRKLAEQINDIIVGLDRRHS
;
A
#
# COMPACT_ATOMS: atom_id res chain seq x y z
N MET A 1 -7.35 -11.97 -10.03
CA MET A 1 -6.69 -12.29 -8.75
C MET A 1 -5.58 -11.26 -8.57
N ASN A 2 -5.70 -10.36 -7.61
CA ASN A 2 -4.68 -9.36 -7.33
C ASN A 2 -3.54 -10.10 -6.64
N THR A 3 -2.40 -10.30 -7.30
CA THR A 3 -1.25 -10.97 -6.68
C THR A 3 -0.74 -10.04 -5.58
N PRO A 4 -0.76 -10.42 -4.29
CA PRO A 4 -0.42 -9.53 -3.18
C PRO A 4 1.04 -9.04 -3.15
N PHE A 5 1.84 -9.45 -4.14
CA PHE A 5 3.28 -9.20 -4.23
C PHE A 5 3.68 -8.54 -5.55
N ALA A 6 2.74 -8.03 -6.34
CA ALA A 6 3.08 -7.20 -7.50
C ALA A 6 3.10 -5.72 -7.07
N ILE A 7 4.12 -4.97 -7.52
CA ILE A 7 4.14 -3.53 -7.29
C ILE A 7 2.92 -2.87 -7.95
N LYS A 8 2.23 -1.98 -7.21
CA LYS A 8 1.08 -1.25 -7.74
C LYS A 8 1.51 -0.33 -8.88
N ALA A 9 0.68 -0.23 -9.93
CA ALA A 9 0.97 0.62 -11.08
C ALA A 9 1.17 2.09 -10.68
N GLU A 10 0.38 2.61 -9.75
CA GLU A 10 0.48 3.99 -9.24
C GLU A 10 1.85 4.27 -8.63
N LEU A 11 2.32 3.37 -7.76
CA LEU A 11 3.64 3.45 -7.15
C LEU A 11 4.75 3.35 -8.22
N ALA A 12 4.64 2.41 -9.17
CA ALA A 12 5.59 2.26 -10.26
C ALA A 12 5.71 3.55 -11.11
N HIS A 13 4.60 4.22 -11.43
CA HIS A 13 4.60 5.49 -12.16
C HIS A 13 5.19 6.63 -11.34
N LYS A 14 4.89 6.69 -10.04
CA LYS A 14 5.47 7.67 -9.12
C LYS A 14 6.99 7.55 -9.08
N ILE A 15 7.50 6.33 -8.92
CA ILE A 15 8.95 6.04 -8.87
C ILE A 15 9.66 6.53 -10.13
N VAL A 16 9.13 6.19 -11.31
CA VAL A 16 9.73 6.61 -12.59
C VAL A 16 9.77 8.13 -12.71
N ARG A 17 8.70 8.81 -12.28
CA ARG A 17 8.63 10.27 -12.27
C ARG A 17 9.64 10.88 -11.29
N ASP A 18 9.71 10.37 -10.08
CA ASP A 18 10.60 10.88 -9.03
C ASP A 18 12.07 10.75 -9.45
N ILE A 19 12.46 9.61 -10.04
CA ILE A 19 13.81 9.42 -10.60
C ILE A 19 14.08 10.42 -11.72
N LYS A 20 13.14 10.60 -12.65
CA LYS A 20 13.30 11.56 -13.76
C LYS A 20 13.47 12.98 -13.23
N THR A 21 12.64 13.40 -12.28
CA THR A 21 12.70 14.75 -11.69
C THR A 21 14.00 14.97 -10.91
N ALA A 22 14.49 13.97 -10.18
CA ALA A 22 15.67 14.12 -9.33
C ALA A 22 17.00 14.00 -10.08
N SER A 23 17.04 13.27 -11.21
CA SER A 23 18.30 12.89 -11.86
C SER A 23 18.33 13.10 -13.38
N ASP A 24 17.22 13.48 -14.00
CA ASP A 24 16.99 13.50 -15.46
C ASP A 24 17.19 12.15 -16.17
N ALA A 25 17.46 11.07 -15.42
CA ALA A 25 17.63 9.73 -15.97
C ALA A 25 16.28 9.09 -16.32
N ASP A 26 16.25 8.36 -17.44
CA ASP A 26 15.07 7.62 -17.86
C ASP A 26 14.99 6.27 -17.14
N ALA A 27 14.04 6.16 -16.23
CA ALA A 27 13.76 4.94 -15.48
C ALA A 27 12.58 4.15 -16.07
N ASN A 28 12.58 2.85 -15.80
CA ASN A 28 11.47 1.96 -16.07
C ASN A 28 11.29 0.98 -14.91
N VAL A 29 10.04 0.62 -14.65
CA VAL A 29 9.67 -0.44 -13.71
C VAL A 29 9.08 -1.57 -14.51
N ILE A 30 9.61 -2.77 -14.29
CA ILE A 30 9.25 -4.00 -14.98
C ILE A 30 8.62 -4.94 -13.96
N GLY A 31 7.41 -5.40 -14.26
CA GLY A 31 6.66 -6.34 -13.45
C GLY A 31 6.85 -7.79 -13.91
N GLU A 32 5.88 -8.64 -13.57
CA GLU A 32 5.87 -10.05 -13.91
C GLU A 32 6.08 -10.31 -15.42
N ARG A 33 6.71 -11.44 -15.75
CA ARG A 33 7.02 -11.88 -17.13
C ARG A 33 7.93 -10.92 -17.91
N GLY A 34 8.55 -9.95 -17.22
CA GLY A 34 9.39 -8.92 -17.81
C GLY A 34 8.61 -7.82 -18.54
N ILE A 35 7.34 -7.59 -18.20
CA ILE A 35 6.51 -6.56 -18.83
C ILE A 35 6.79 -5.20 -18.18
N ILE A 36 7.09 -4.17 -18.97
CA ILE A 36 7.25 -2.80 -18.47
C ILE A 36 5.88 -2.26 -18.04
N ILE A 37 5.74 -1.94 -16.75
CA ILE A 37 4.49 -1.44 -16.17
C ILE A 37 4.51 0.08 -15.95
N ALA A 38 5.70 0.68 -15.90
CA ALA A 38 5.87 2.12 -15.85
C ALA A 38 7.17 2.51 -16.56
N SER A 39 7.12 3.60 -17.31
CA SER A 39 8.25 4.16 -18.06
C SER A 39 7.95 5.62 -18.37
N TYR A 40 8.99 6.45 -18.44
CA TYR A 40 8.82 7.84 -18.89
C TYR A 40 8.44 7.90 -20.37
N ASP A 41 8.91 6.93 -21.16
CA ASP A 41 8.49 6.71 -22.54
C ASP A 41 7.22 5.83 -22.58
N PRO A 42 6.05 6.38 -22.95
CA PRO A 42 4.79 5.64 -22.96
C PRO A 42 4.78 4.47 -23.94
N ASN A 43 5.57 4.54 -25.02
CA ASN A 43 5.64 3.49 -26.03
C ASN A 43 6.27 2.19 -25.51
N ARG A 44 6.99 2.27 -24.38
CA ARG A 44 7.58 1.09 -23.74
C ARG A 44 6.61 0.38 -22.81
N ILE A 45 5.58 1.05 -22.32
CA ILE A 45 4.63 0.44 -21.37
C ILE A 45 3.88 -0.69 -22.08
N GLY A 46 3.78 -1.84 -21.40
CA GLY A 46 3.19 -3.08 -21.94
C GLY A 46 4.11 -3.89 -22.84
N THR A 47 5.31 -3.39 -23.17
CA THR A 47 6.31 -4.15 -23.93
C THR A 47 7.14 -5.05 -23.01
N VAL A 48 7.75 -6.08 -23.59
CA VAL A 48 8.65 -6.99 -22.87
C VAL A 48 10.06 -6.40 -22.85
N HIS A 49 10.65 -6.38 -21.65
CA HIS A 49 12.05 -6.11 -21.41
C HIS A 49 12.79 -7.42 -21.11
N GLU A 50 13.55 -7.95 -22.07
CA GLU A 50 14.21 -9.26 -21.89
C GLU A 50 15.20 -9.28 -20.72
N GLY A 51 15.95 -8.19 -20.49
CA GLY A 51 16.81 -8.07 -19.30
C GLY A 51 16.04 -8.18 -17.97
N GLY A 52 14.89 -7.51 -17.86
CA GLY A 52 14.03 -7.59 -16.68
C GLY A 52 13.32 -8.93 -16.56
N ARG A 53 13.01 -9.60 -17.69
CA ARG A 53 12.49 -10.97 -17.66
C ARG A 53 13.46 -11.93 -17.00
N LYS A 54 14.74 -11.93 -17.40
CA LYS A 54 15.78 -12.77 -16.77
C LYS A 54 15.87 -12.53 -15.26
N ILE A 55 15.74 -11.26 -14.83
CA ILE A 55 15.69 -10.92 -13.41
C ILE A 55 14.39 -11.42 -12.76
N MET A 56 13.23 -11.30 -13.39
CA MET A 56 11.99 -11.81 -12.79
C MET A 56 11.94 -13.34 -12.74
N ASP A 57 12.58 -14.02 -13.70
CA ASP A 57 12.62 -15.48 -13.83
C ASP A 57 13.62 -16.16 -12.88
N GLY A 58 14.39 -15.37 -12.11
CA GLY A 58 15.30 -15.93 -11.11
C GLY A 58 16.75 -16.04 -11.55
N GLU A 59 17.06 -15.85 -12.84
CA GLU A 59 18.37 -16.13 -13.42
C GLU A 59 19.49 -15.29 -12.79
N VAL A 60 19.22 -14.00 -12.57
CA VAL A 60 20.14 -13.02 -11.98
C VAL A 60 19.37 -12.02 -11.12
N ASP A 61 20.02 -11.41 -10.12
CA ASP A 61 19.41 -10.34 -9.32
C ASP A 61 19.60 -8.95 -9.96
N GLU A 62 20.63 -8.79 -10.77
CA GLU A 62 20.98 -7.55 -11.44
C GLU A 62 21.65 -7.82 -12.79
N ILE A 63 21.51 -6.88 -13.73
CA ILE A 63 22.15 -6.96 -15.03
C ILE A 63 22.57 -5.57 -15.53
N ALA A 64 23.85 -5.44 -15.86
CA ALA A 64 24.36 -4.33 -16.65
C ALA A 64 24.11 -4.63 -18.13
N ILE A 65 23.33 -3.77 -18.78
CA ILE A 65 23.06 -3.88 -20.21
C ILE A 65 24.00 -2.95 -20.96
N THR A 66 24.97 -3.51 -21.66
CA THR A 66 25.84 -2.76 -22.57
C THR A 66 25.14 -2.47 -23.90
N GLU A 67 25.71 -1.56 -24.69
CA GLU A 67 25.29 -1.30 -26.08
C GLU A 67 25.26 -2.56 -26.95
N ALA A 68 26.25 -3.45 -26.78
CA ALA A 68 26.28 -4.71 -27.52
C ALA A 68 25.09 -5.62 -27.14
N MET A 69 24.82 -5.76 -25.84
CA MET A 69 23.68 -6.54 -25.35
C MET A 69 22.34 -5.96 -25.77
N ALA A 70 22.21 -4.62 -25.79
CA ALA A 70 20.98 -3.96 -26.19
C ALA A 70 20.61 -4.20 -27.67
N ARG A 71 21.58 -4.53 -28.54
CA ARG A 71 21.33 -4.89 -29.94
C ARG A 71 20.80 -6.32 -30.12
N GLU A 72 21.14 -7.21 -29.19
CA GLU A 72 20.75 -8.61 -29.23
C GLU A 72 19.41 -8.85 -28.51
N LEU A 73 19.13 -8.05 -27.48
CA LEU A 73 17.96 -8.23 -26.63
C LEU A 73 16.77 -7.37 -27.09
N LYS A 74 15.57 -7.97 -27.07
CA LYS A 74 14.33 -7.31 -27.47
C LYS A 74 13.81 -6.37 -26.38
N GLY A 75 13.49 -5.13 -26.78
CA GLY A 75 12.84 -4.14 -25.92
C GLY A 75 13.75 -3.55 -24.84
N VAL A 76 15.07 -3.72 -24.99
CA VAL A 76 16.08 -3.32 -24.02
C VAL A 76 16.81 -2.05 -24.48
N ARG A 77 17.22 -1.21 -23.54
CA ARG A 77 18.14 -0.08 -23.76
C ARG A 77 19.37 -0.25 -22.87
N PRO A 78 20.53 0.32 -23.24
CA PRO A 78 21.70 0.36 -22.36
C PRO A 78 21.34 0.96 -21.01
N GLY A 79 21.86 0.38 -19.95
CA GLY A 79 21.51 0.78 -18.60
C GLY A 79 21.83 -0.27 -17.55
N TYR A 80 21.35 -0.03 -16.34
CA TYR A 80 21.50 -0.96 -15.24
C TYR A 80 20.12 -1.34 -14.70
N ASN A 81 19.87 -2.63 -14.54
CA ASN A 81 18.62 -3.15 -14.02
C ASN A 81 18.89 -3.96 -12.75
N GLY A 82 18.10 -3.74 -11.71
CA GLY A 82 18.18 -4.49 -10.46
C GLY A 82 16.80 -4.86 -9.93
N VAL A 83 16.75 -6.02 -9.29
CA VAL A 83 15.54 -6.58 -8.69
C VAL A 83 15.07 -5.75 -7.49
N ILE A 84 13.75 -5.61 -7.37
CA ILE A 84 13.10 -5.17 -6.14
C ILE A 84 12.59 -6.41 -5.44
N LYS A 85 13.10 -6.64 -4.23
CA LYS A 85 12.65 -7.71 -3.36
C LYS A 85 11.83 -7.14 -2.21
N PHE A 86 10.74 -7.81 -1.88
CA PHE A 86 9.94 -7.56 -0.69
C PHE A 86 9.64 -8.89 -0.02
N GLU A 87 9.93 -8.99 1.28
CA GLU A 87 9.80 -10.26 2.06
C GLU A 87 10.46 -11.46 1.36
N GLY A 88 11.64 -11.26 0.76
CA GLY A 88 12.40 -12.29 0.04
C GLY A 88 11.85 -12.67 -1.35
N ARG A 89 10.73 -12.08 -1.79
CA ARG A 89 10.11 -12.32 -3.10
C ARG A 89 10.50 -11.24 -4.09
N ARG A 90 10.71 -11.62 -5.36
CA ARG A 90 10.95 -10.68 -6.47
C ARG A 90 9.60 -10.09 -6.90
N ILE A 91 9.43 -8.78 -6.73
CA ILE A 91 8.14 -8.11 -6.95
C ILE A 91 8.15 -7.19 -8.18
N ALA A 92 9.33 -6.71 -8.55
CA ALA A 92 9.56 -5.87 -9.72
C ALA A 92 11.06 -5.80 -10.05
N VAL A 93 11.39 -5.12 -11.15
CA VAL A 93 12.74 -4.71 -11.50
C VAL A 93 12.71 -3.21 -11.79
N ILE A 94 13.73 -2.50 -11.33
CA ILE A 94 13.96 -1.10 -11.71
C ILE A 94 15.15 -1.05 -12.65
N GLY A 95 14.90 -0.52 -13.85
CA GLY A 95 15.90 -0.23 -14.85
C GLY A 95 16.15 1.26 -14.96
N ILE A 96 17.41 1.68 -14.95
CA ILE A 96 17.80 3.05 -15.29
C ILE A 96 18.60 3.01 -16.59
N SER A 97 18.17 3.80 -17.57
CA SER A 97 18.79 3.86 -18.88
C SER A 97 20.03 4.78 -18.84
N GLY A 98 21.08 4.40 -19.56
CA GLY A 98 22.32 5.16 -19.66
C GLY A 98 23.54 4.25 -19.68
N ASP A 99 24.72 4.83 -19.48
CA ASP A 99 25.95 4.05 -19.32
C ASP A 99 25.87 3.21 -18.03
N PRO A 100 26.02 1.87 -18.08
CA PRO A 100 25.80 1.01 -16.92
C PRO A 100 26.66 1.32 -15.71
N GLU A 101 27.91 1.75 -15.90
CA GLU A 101 28.80 2.10 -14.78
C GLU A 101 28.35 3.40 -14.12
N ARG A 102 27.91 4.38 -14.92
CA ARG A 102 27.44 5.67 -14.42
C ARG A 102 26.08 5.59 -13.72
N VAL A 103 25.15 4.76 -14.23
CA VAL A 103 23.79 4.69 -13.68
C VAL A 103 23.62 3.65 -12.58
N LYS A 104 24.57 2.73 -12.39
CA LYS A 104 24.52 1.72 -11.32
C LYS A 104 24.31 2.31 -9.92
N PRO A 105 25.04 3.36 -9.48
CA PRO A 105 24.82 3.95 -8.15
C PRO A 105 23.40 4.52 -8.00
N LEU A 106 22.90 5.19 -9.04
CA LEU A 106 21.54 5.74 -9.05
C LEU A 106 20.49 4.62 -9.01
N GLN A 107 20.70 3.52 -9.75
CA GLN A 107 19.80 2.36 -9.71
C GLN A 107 19.76 1.75 -8.30
N LYS A 108 20.91 1.64 -7.61
CA LYS A 108 20.95 1.12 -6.24
C LYS A 108 20.27 2.03 -5.23
N MET A 109 20.41 3.35 -5.37
CA MET A 109 19.65 4.28 -4.54
C MET A 109 18.14 4.18 -4.80
N ALA A 110 17.73 4.05 -6.07
CA ALA A 110 16.34 3.85 -6.43
C ALA A 110 15.78 2.52 -5.88
N GLU A 111 16.58 1.45 -5.91
CA GLU A 111 16.22 0.15 -5.32
C GLU A 111 15.88 0.30 -3.82
N ILE A 112 16.76 0.94 -3.04
CA ILE A 112 16.55 1.18 -1.61
C ILE A 112 15.31 2.05 -1.37
N ALA A 113 15.19 3.18 -2.07
CA ALA A 113 14.08 4.11 -1.89
C ALA A 113 12.72 3.43 -2.16
N VAL A 114 12.66 2.56 -3.16
CA VAL A 114 11.44 1.82 -3.49
C VAL A 114 11.13 0.75 -2.46
N GLN A 115 12.14 0.05 -1.94
CA GLN A 115 11.91 -0.90 -0.85
C GLN A 115 11.38 -0.21 0.41
N GLU A 116 11.91 0.97 0.76
CA GLU A 116 11.40 1.76 1.90
C GLU A 116 9.96 2.23 1.70
N GLU A 117 9.63 2.71 0.49
CA GLU A 117 8.26 3.15 0.17
C GLU A 117 7.26 1.99 0.28
N ILE A 118 7.63 0.80 -0.20
CA ILE A 118 6.77 -0.39 -0.11
C ILE A 118 6.60 -0.85 1.33
N HIS A 119 7.66 -0.85 2.15
CA HIS A 119 7.53 -1.15 3.58
C HIS A 119 6.58 -0.17 4.27
N ARG A 120 6.72 1.12 3.99
CA ARG A 120 5.85 2.15 4.56
C ARG A 120 4.39 1.97 4.15
N GLU A 121 4.12 1.64 2.89
CA GLU A 121 2.75 1.40 2.41
C GLU A 121 2.10 0.20 3.14
N VAL A 122 2.87 -0.87 3.37
CA VAL A 122 2.40 -2.05 4.10
C VAL A 122 2.17 -1.76 5.59
N GLU A 123 3.05 -0.98 6.23
CA GLU A 123 2.85 -0.55 7.62
C GLU A 123 1.59 0.31 7.77
N LEU A 124 1.40 1.29 6.88
CA LEU A 124 0.19 2.12 6.87
C LEU A 124 -1.08 1.30 6.64
N GLN A 125 -1.01 0.28 5.78
CA GLN A 125 -2.14 -0.61 5.55
C GLN A 125 -2.47 -1.44 6.81
N ARG A 126 -1.46 -1.96 7.51
CA ARG A 126 -1.65 -2.69 8.78
C ARG A 126 -2.23 -1.79 9.88
N GLU A 127 -1.76 -0.55 9.98
CA GLU A 127 -2.30 0.43 10.93
C GLU A 127 -3.77 0.72 10.65
N ARG A 128 -4.15 0.89 9.37
CA ARG A 128 -5.55 1.07 8.96
C ARG A 128 -6.42 -0.14 9.31
N GLU A 129 -5.94 -1.35 9.07
CA GLU A 129 -6.67 -2.57 9.42
C GLU A 129 -6.90 -2.69 10.93
N LEU A 130 -5.88 -2.36 11.74
CA LEU A 130 -6.02 -2.33 13.20
C LEU A 130 -7.03 -1.28 13.66
N LEU A 131 -7.01 -0.08 13.06
CA LEU A 131 -7.98 0.97 13.36
C LEU A 131 -9.42 0.52 13.05
N GLN A 132 -9.63 -0.13 11.89
CA GLN A 132 -10.93 -0.67 11.51
C GLN A 132 -11.42 -1.77 12.47
N GLU A 133 -10.53 -2.64 12.94
CA GLU A 133 -10.86 -3.64 13.95
C GLU A 133 -11.29 -2.99 15.27
N MET A 134 -10.54 -1.99 15.73
CA MET A 134 -10.86 -1.23 16.94
C MET A 134 -12.20 -0.49 16.81
N GLU A 135 -12.47 0.14 15.66
CA GLU A 135 -13.76 0.78 15.39
C GLU A 135 -14.91 -0.22 15.49
N GLY A 136 -14.76 -1.42 14.91
CA GLY A 136 -15.75 -2.50 15.04
C GLY A 136 -16.00 -2.90 16.50
N GLN A 137 -14.94 -3.07 17.30
CA GLN A 137 -15.07 -3.37 18.72
C GLN A 137 -15.79 -2.26 19.50
N ILE A 138 -15.55 -0.99 19.17
CA ILE A 138 -16.23 0.14 19.83
C ILE A 138 -17.72 0.17 19.46
N VAL A 139 -18.08 -0.12 18.20
CA VAL A 139 -19.50 -0.26 17.78
C VAL A 139 -20.18 -1.36 18.59
N ASP A 140 -19.55 -2.53 18.71
CA ASP A 140 -20.08 -3.65 19.51
C ASP A 140 -20.30 -3.26 20.98
N ILE A 141 -19.38 -2.49 21.56
CA ILE A 141 -19.51 -1.97 22.93
C ILE A 141 -20.70 -1.01 23.03
N ALA A 142 -20.84 -0.08 22.09
CA ALA A 142 -21.95 0.87 22.07
C ALA A 142 -23.30 0.17 21.94
N GLU A 143 -23.40 -0.87 21.11
CA GLU A 143 -24.61 -1.69 21.00
C GLU A 143 -24.94 -2.42 22.30
N ARG A 144 -23.93 -3.03 22.95
CA ARG A 144 -24.11 -3.67 24.26
C ARG A 144 -24.55 -2.66 25.33
N MET A 145 -23.97 -1.45 25.34
CA MET A 145 -24.38 -0.36 26.23
C MET A 145 -25.85 0.03 25.99
N LYS A 146 -26.29 0.08 24.72
CA LYS A 146 -27.68 0.36 24.37
C LYS A 146 -28.63 -0.69 24.92
N VAL A 147 -28.31 -1.98 24.77
CA VAL A 147 -29.11 -3.08 25.34
C VAL A 147 -29.14 -3.03 26.88
N LEU A 148 -27.99 -2.80 27.52
CA LEU A 148 -27.91 -2.64 28.98
C LEU A 148 -28.76 -1.47 29.47
N SER A 149 -28.74 -0.35 28.74
CA SER A 149 -29.55 0.82 29.06
C SER A 149 -31.05 0.54 28.91
N LEU A 150 -31.45 -0.26 27.91
CA LEU A 150 -32.84 -0.65 27.73
C LEU A 150 -33.30 -1.52 28.92
N ASN A 151 -32.51 -2.52 29.28
CA ASN A 151 -32.79 -3.40 30.42
C ASN A 151 -32.83 -2.61 31.73
N GLY A 152 -31.90 -1.68 31.94
CA GLY A 152 -31.87 -0.78 33.08
C GLY A 152 -33.11 0.11 33.16
N SER A 153 -33.62 0.58 32.02
CA SER A 153 -34.82 1.43 31.96
C SER A 153 -36.07 0.67 32.42
N ILE A 154 -36.18 -0.61 32.01
CA ILE A 154 -37.27 -1.50 32.42
C ILE A 154 -37.23 -1.72 33.94
N GLN A 155 -36.05 -1.98 34.50
CA GLN A 155 -35.91 -2.21 35.94
C GLN A 155 -36.12 -0.94 36.77
N ALA A 156 -35.67 0.22 36.28
CA ALA A 156 -35.95 1.50 36.91
C ALA A 156 -37.47 1.78 36.97
N ALA A 157 -38.18 1.48 35.89
CA ALA A 157 -39.64 1.60 35.86
C ALA A 157 -40.33 0.65 36.84
N LYS A 158 -39.84 -0.60 36.96
CA LYS A 158 -40.36 -1.61 37.89
C LYS A 158 -40.22 -1.20 39.36
N LEU A 159 -39.16 -0.46 39.71
CA LEU A 159 -38.89 0.03 41.06
C LEU A 159 -39.69 1.29 41.44
N GLY A 160 -40.42 1.90 40.49
CA GLY A 160 -41.21 3.11 40.72
C GLY A 160 -40.37 4.28 41.26
N GLU A 161 -40.82 4.92 42.34
CA GLU A 161 -40.13 6.04 42.99
C GLU A 161 -38.68 5.69 43.38
N LYS A 162 -38.41 4.45 43.82
CA LYS A 162 -37.06 4.00 44.21
C LYS A 162 -36.08 3.89 43.04
N GLY A 163 -36.59 3.85 41.80
CA GLY A 163 -35.79 3.72 40.59
C GLY A 163 -35.39 5.05 39.93
N ARG A 164 -35.82 6.21 40.46
CA ARG A 164 -35.60 7.52 39.81
C ARG A 164 -34.14 7.84 39.52
N SER A 165 -33.25 7.68 40.50
CA SER A 165 -31.81 7.95 40.33
C SER A 165 -31.16 7.00 39.32
N PHE A 166 -31.58 5.73 39.33
CA PHE A 166 -31.10 4.73 38.39
C PHE A 166 -31.55 5.03 36.94
N LYS A 167 -32.77 5.55 36.75
CA LYS A 167 -33.28 6.00 35.44
C LYS A 167 -32.42 7.09 34.82
N ILE A 168 -31.87 8.01 35.62
CA ILE A 168 -30.98 9.09 35.12
C ILE A 168 -29.69 8.49 34.54
N VAL A 169 -29.02 7.63 35.31
CA VAL A 169 -27.77 6.97 34.89
C VAL A 169 -27.97 6.18 33.59
N VAL A 170 -29.06 5.42 33.52
CA VAL A 170 -29.42 4.63 32.34
C VAL A 170 -29.69 5.50 31.11
N GLY A 171 -30.37 6.64 31.28
CA GLY A 171 -30.61 7.60 30.21
C GLY A 171 -29.30 8.19 29.67
N GLU A 172 -28.35 8.46 30.56
CA GLU A 172 -27.03 8.97 30.17
C GLU A 172 -26.19 7.90 29.45
N MET A 173 -26.22 6.64 29.91
CA MET A 173 -25.59 5.52 29.22
C MET A 173 -26.10 5.36 27.78
N ARG A 174 -27.41 5.53 27.56
CA ARG A 174 -28.00 5.46 26.22
C ARG A 174 -27.49 6.59 25.32
N LYS A 175 -27.45 7.81 25.84
CA LYS A 175 -26.91 8.96 25.09
C LYS A 175 -25.44 8.77 24.74
N LEU A 176 -24.63 8.26 25.67
CA LEU A 176 -23.22 7.96 25.41
C LEU A 176 -23.06 6.92 24.29
N ALA A 177 -23.86 5.86 24.30
CA ALA A 177 -23.85 4.86 23.23
C ALA A 177 -24.24 5.46 21.86
N GLU A 178 -25.25 6.33 21.82
CA GLU A 178 -25.65 7.04 20.60
C GLU A 178 -24.55 7.99 20.10
N GLN A 179 -23.90 8.74 21.01
CA GLN A 179 -22.78 9.63 20.69
C GLN A 179 -21.56 8.88 20.14
N ILE A 180 -21.22 7.71 20.69
CA ILE A 180 -20.11 6.88 20.20
C ILE A 180 -20.37 6.46 18.74
N ASN A 181 -21.59 6.02 18.43
CA ASN A 181 -21.95 5.63 17.07
C ASN A 181 -21.87 6.81 16.09
N ASP A 182 -22.33 8.00 16.49
CA ASP A 182 -22.24 9.20 15.66
C ASP A 182 -20.79 9.59 15.34
N ILE A 183 -19.87 9.44 16.31
CA ILE A 183 -18.44 9.70 16.11
C ILE A 183 -17.85 8.73 15.08
N ILE A 184 -18.16 7.43 15.18
CA ILE A 184 -17.63 6.41 14.28
C ILE A 184 -18.18 6.60 12.86
N VAL A 185 -19.48 6.82 12.69
CA VAL A 185 -20.07 7.14 11.38
C VAL A 185 -19.48 8.42 10.79
N GLY A 186 -19.13 9.40 11.64
CA GLY A 186 -18.43 10.60 11.24
C GLY A 186 -16.97 10.39 10.80
N LEU A 187 -16.29 9.34 11.28
CA LEU A 187 -14.95 8.97 10.84
C LEU A 187 -14.97 8.31 9.46
N ASP A 188 -15.96 7.46 9.18
CA ASP A 188 -16.10 6.75 7.90
C ASP A 188 -16.30 7.72 6.71
N ARG A 189 -17.11 8.77 6.92
CA ARG A 189 -17.38 9.82 5.92
C ARG A 189 -16.21 10.76 5.62
N ARG A 190 -15.17 10.79 6.47
CA ARG A 190 -13.97 11.62 6.24
C ARG A 190 -12.90 10.89 5.44
N HIS A 191 -13.01 9.57 5.30
CA HIS A 191 -12.05 8.72 4.61
C HIS A 191 -12.58 8.15 3.28
N SER A 192 -13.80 8.52 2.86
CA SER A 192 -14.39 8.20 1.53
C SER A 192 -14.27 9.38 0.56
#